data_AF-A0A4R1MKC5-F1
#
_entry.id   AF-A0A4R1MKC5-F1
#
_cell.length_a   1.000
_cell.length_b   1.000
_cell.length_c   1.000
_cell.angle_alpha   90.00
_cell.angle_beta   90.00
_cell.angle_gamma   90.00
#
_symmetry.space_group_name_H-M   'P 1'
#
loop_
_entity.id
_entity.type
_entity.pdbx_description
1 polymer ?
#
loop_
_entity_poly.entity_id
_entity_poly.type
_entity_poly.pdbx_seq_one_letter_code
_entity_poly.pdbx_strand_id
1 'polypeptide(L)'
;MKTIYIPNTCPREETIQTVESEVVKQYYKFVFLEFENQDNHNICRDIIEDIKSYYDMFLILKTSIPKDIKKVEEYFSYGIHGIYFNQEKGHYTKDEVEKMVYATKIFPSGLVFAKVEEDKETIDVLLNHKIIPKLETNNAQLIEYITQSKQYKKIYSKELIRFIPIYKDEVIYNLADKIKIKMILESINLRQKLMVKKVEESFNSSGL
;
A
#
# COMPACT_ATOMS: atom_id res chain seq x y z
N MET A 1 -10.31 -2.85 -8.09
CA MET A 1 -8.96 -2.28 -7.85
C MET A 1 -7.98 -3.03 -8.74
N LYS A 2 -7.12 -2.32 -9.48
CA LYS A 2 -6.21 -2.96 -10.43
C LYS A 2 -4.90 -3.37 -9.74
N THR A 3 -4.47 -4.60 -10.01
CA THR A 3 -3.12 -5.08 -9.66
C THR A 3 -2.33 -5.21 -10.95
N ILE A 4 -1.11 -4.68 -10.97
CA ILE A 4 -0.12 -4.91 -12.02
C ILE A 4 0.92 -5.86 -11.47
N TYR A 5 1.08 -6.98 -12.15
CA TYR A 5 2.15 -7.93 -11.90
C TYR A 5 3.39 -7.53 -12.70
N ILE A 6 4.55 -7.51 -12.06
CA ILE A 6 5.83 -7.10 -12.65
C ILE A 6 6.78 -8.32 -12.64
N PRO A 7 6.95 -9.00 -13.78
CA PRO A 7 7.91 -10.09 -13.93
C PRO A 7 9.36 -9.60 -13.78
N ASN A 8 10.26 -10.47 -13.33
CA ASN A 8 11.69 -10.13 -13.18
C ASN A 8 12.38 -9.78 -14.50
N THR A 9 11.87 -10.32 -15.59
CA THR A 9 12.41 -10.17 -16.95
C THR A 9 11.75 -9.05 -17.74
N CYS A 10 10.72 -8.40 -17.20
CA CYS A 10 9.98 -7.37 -17.92
C CYS A 10 10.86 -6.12 -18.10
N PRO A 11 11.08 -5.66 -19.34
CA PRO A 11 11.75 -4.39 -19.61
C PRO A 11 11.05 -3.23 -18.89
N ARG A 12 11.85 -2.25 -18.45
CA ARG A 12 11.33 -1.07 -17.73
C ARG A 12 10.29 -0.32 -18.55
N GLU A 13 10.53 -0.10 -19.85
CA GLU A 13 9.55 0.60 -20.70
C GLU A 13 8.21 -0.14 -20.80
N GLU A 14 8.24 -1.47 -20.85
CA GLU A 14 7.03 -2.30 -20.94
C GLU A 14 6.21 -2.21 -19.64
N THR A 15 6.87 -2.17 -18.47
CA THR A 15 6.21 -1.92 -17.19
C THR A 15 5.51 -0.56 -17.18
N ILE A 16 6.20 0.50 -17.63
CA ILE A 16 5.63 1.86 -17.71
C ILE A 16 4.43 1.93 -18.66
N GLN A 17 4.51 1.29 -19.82
CA GLN A 17 3.41 1.21 -20.79
C GLN A 17 2.22 0.43 -20.24
N THR A 18 2.47 -0.64 -19.48
CA THR A 18 1.41 -1.41 -18.79
C THR A 18 0.69 -0.53 -17.76
N VAL A 19 1.44 0.22 -16.94
CA VAL A 19 0.85 1.19 -15.99
C VAL A 19 0.02 2.26 -16.71
N GLU A 20 0.53 2.79 -17.81
CA GLU A 20 -0.18 3.81 -18.60
C GLU A 20 -1.52 3.27 -19.13
N SER A 21 -1.47 2.11 -19.79
CA SER A 21 -2.61 1.53 -20.48
C SER A 21 -3.68 1.00 -19.53
N GLU A 22 -3.29 0.33 -18.46
CA GLU A 22 -4.22 -0.33 -17.55
C GLU A 22 -4.71 0.55 -16.41
N VAL A 23 -3.97 1.61 -16.08
CA VAL A 23 -4.26 2.46 -14.91
C VAL A 23 -4.57 3.89 -15.31
N VAL A 24 -3.62 4.56 -15.98
CA VAL A 24 -3.71 5.99 -16.27
C VAL A 24 -4.82 6.29 -17.27
N LYS A 25 -4.88 5.53 -18.39
CA LYS A 25 -5.93 5.67 -19.41
C LYS A 25 -7.31 5.29 -18.89
N GLN A 26 -7.37 4.45 -17.86
CA GLN A 26 -8.59 4.08 -17.15
C GLN A 26 -8.92 5.03 -15.99
N TYR A 27 -8.18 6.14 -15.85
CA TYR A 27 -8.35 7.18 -14.82
C TYR A 27 -8.24 6.70 -13.37
N TYR A 28 -7.68 5.52 -13.13
CA TYR A 28 -7.39 5.05 -11.79
C TYR A 28 -6.30 5.93 -11.15
N LYS A 29 -6.46 6.21 -9.85
CA LYS A 29 -5.55 7.06 -9.06
C LYS A 29 -4.67 6.29 -8.09
N PHE A 30 -4.81 4.97 -8.09
CA PHE A 30 -4.00 4.07 -7.29
C PHE A 30 -3.85 2.74 -8.02
N VAL A 31 -2.78 2.01 -7.70
CA VAL A 31 -2.52 0.68 -8.24
C VAL A 31 -1.86 -0.19 -7.18
N PHE A 32 -2.19 -1.49 -7.19
CA PHE A 32 -1.38 -2.49 -6.50
C PHE A 32 -0.27 -2.97 -7.40
N LEU A 33 0.98 -2.90 -6.96
CA LEU A 33 2.12 -3.46 -7.66
C LEU A 33 2.52 -4.77 -7.00
N GLU A 34 2.65 -5.83 -7.77
CA GLU A 34 3.06 -7.15 -7.30
C GLU A 34 4.28 -7.60 -8.10
N PHE A 35 5.45 -7.59 -7.47
CA PHE A 35 6.69 -8.04 -8.10
C PHE A 35 6.83 -9.55 -7.98
N GLU A 36 7.27 -10.20 -9.06
CA GLU A 36 7.58 -11.64 -9.07
C GLU A 36 8.64 -11.99 -8.03
N ASN A 37 9.74 -11.23 -7.99
CA ASN A 37 10.75 -11.34 -6.96
C ASN A 37 11.09 -9.95 -6.38
N GLN A 38 11.23 -9.90 -5.06
CA GLN A 38 11.58 -8.72 -4.27
C GLN A 38 12.97 -8.83 -3.62
N ASP A 39 13.80 -9.78 -4.07
CA ASP A 39 15.16 -10.00 -3.57
C ASP A 39 16.11 -8.89 -4.04
N ASN A 40 15.90 -8.34 -5.25
CA ASN A 40 16.68 -7.23 -5.75
C ASN A 40 16.02 -5.89 -5.42
N HIS A 41 16.37 -5.36 -4.25
CA HIS A 41 15.89 -4.08 -3.73
C HIS A 41 15.99 -2.94 -4.77
N ASN A 42 17.14 -2.82 -5.42
CA ASN A 42 17.43 -1.70 -6.32
C ASN A 42 16.52 -1.71 -7.55
N ILE A 43 16.27 -2.89 -8.14
CA ILE A 43 15.38 -3.00 -9.30
C ILE A 43 13.95 -2.56 -8.95
N CYS A 44 13.43 -3.04 -7.81
CA CYS A 44 12.09 -2.68 -7.37
C CYS A 44 11.97 -1.17 -7.12
N ARG A 45 12.97 -0.57 -6.45
CA ARG A 45 13.04 0.86 -6.18
C ARG A 45 13.08 1.68 -7.47
N ASP A 46 13.95 1.34 -8.40
CA ASP A 46 14.13 2.07 -9.66
C ASP A 46 12.83 2.07 -10.48
N ILE A 47 12.14 0.92 -10.59
CA ILE A 47 10.85 0.83 -11.31
C ILE A 47 9.80 1.72 -10.65
N ILE A 48 9.75 1.75 -9.32
CA ILE A 48 8.79 2.58 -8.58
C ILE A 48 9.11 4.07 -8.76
N GLU A 49 10.39 4.44 -8.74
CA GLU A 49 10.83 5.81 -9.01
C GLU A 49 10.45 6.25 -10.43
N ASP A 50 10.70 5.40 -11.43
CA ASP A 50 10.32 5.65 -12.81
C ASP A 50 8.80 5.88 -12.92
N ILE A 51 7.95 4.98 -12.38
CA ILE A 51 6.48 5.15 -12.40
C ILE A 51 6.07 6.49 -11.80
N LYS A 52 6.64 6.86 -10.65
CA LYS A 52 6.31 8.12 -9.95
C LYS A 52 6.80 9.36 -10.69
N SER A 53 7.83 9.24 -11.51
CA SER A 53 8.33 10.35 -12.33
C SER A 53 7.37 10.69 -13.48
N TYR A 54 6.66 9.69 -14.01
CA TYR A 54 5.72 9.86 -15.11
C TYR A 54 4.28 10.12 -14.66
N TYR A 55 3.86 9.56 -13.50
CA TYR A 55 2.46 9.53 -13.12
C TYR A 55 2.18 9.95 -11.67
N ASP A 56 1.26 10.90 -11.52
CA ASP A 56 0.70 11.31 -10.23
C ASP A 56 -0.33 10.26 -9.72
N MET A 57 0.15 9.19 -9.08
CA MET A 57 -0.68 8.09 -8.59
C MET A 57 -0.19 7.47 -7.28
N PHE A 58 -1.12 6.88 -6.50
CA PHE A 58 -0.79 6.10 -5.31
C PHE A 58 -0.32 4.69 -5.70
N LEU A 59 0.81 4.30 -5.15
CA LEU A 59 1.43 2.99 -5.37
C LEU A 59 1.36 2.20 -4.08
N ILE A 60 0.75 1.02 -4.13
CA ILE A 60 0.64 0.12 -2.98
C ILE A 60 1.33 -1.18 -3.34
N LEU A 61 2.36 -1.58 -2.58
CA LEU A 61 3.02 -2.88 -2.81
C LEU A 61 2.11 -3.99 -2.31
N LYS A 62 1.78 -4.94 -3.18
CA LYS A 62 1.12 -6.20 -2.81
C LYS A 62 2.20 -7.27 -2.62
N THR A 63 2.27 -7.85 -1.42
CA THR A 63 3.32 -8.81 -1.07
C THR A 63 2.87 -9.74 0.06
N SER A 64 3.62 -10.79 0.33
CA SER A 64 3.43 -11.63 1.52
C SER A 64 3.99 -10.94 2.78
N ILE A 65 3.58 -11.39 3.96
CA ILE A 65 4.16 -10.88 5.21
C ILE A 65 5.61 -11.36 5.29
N PRO A 66 6.59 -10.45 5.43
CA PRO A 66 7.99 -10.85 5.47
C PRO A 66 8.32 -11.61 6.74
N LYS A 67 9.41 -12.39 6.72
CA LYS A 67 9.92 -13.08 7.91
C LYS A 67 10.61 -12.14 8.90
N ASP A 68 11.16 -11.03 8.43
CA ASP A 68 11.90 -10.04 9.23
C ASP A 68 11.27 -8.65 9.08
N ILE A 69 11.24 -7.90 10.18
CA ILE A 69 10.85 -6.49 10.24
C ILE A 69 11.72 -5.63 9.32
N LYS A 70 13.02 -5.93 9.19
CA LYS A 70 13.94 -5.18 8.30
C LYS A 70 13.44 -5.12 6.86
N LYS A 71 12.79 -6.19 6.38
CA LYS A 71 12.23 -6.23 5.02
C LYS A 71 11.05 -5.25 4.86
N VAL A 72 10.34 -4.91 5.93
CA VAL A 72 9.29 -3.87 5.91
C VAL A 72 9.90 -2.48 5.70
N GLU A 73 11.07 -2.21 6.29
CA GLU A 73 11.82 -0.97 6.07
C GLU A 73 12.34 -0.87 4.64
N GLU A 74 12.82 -2.00 4.11
CA GLU A 74 13.22 -2.13 2.71
C GLU A 74 12.06 -1.85 1.75
N TYR A 75 10.86 -2.35 2.03
CA TYR A 75 9.67 -2.02 1.24
C TYR A 75 9.32 -0.54 1.31
N PHE A 76 9.52 0.09 2.47
CA PHE A 76 9.29 1.53 2.62
C PHE A 76 10.30 2.37 1.82
N SER A 77 11.56 1.95 1.72
CA SER A 77 12.58 2.66 0.95
C SER A 77 12.39 2.55 -0.56
N TYR A 78 11.52 1.66 -1.05
CA TYR A 78 11.11 1.67 -2.46
C TYR A 78 10.38 2.95 -2.89
N GLY A 79 9.85 3.74 -1.96
CA GLY A 79 9.10 4.93 -2.33
C GLY A 79 7.60 4.69 -2.55
N ILE A 80 7.07 3.54 -2.12
CA ILE A 80 5.62 3.23 -2.18
C ILE A 80 4.84 4.01 -1.13
N HIS A 81 3.53 4.15 -1.35
CA HIS A 81 2.63 4.92 -0.48
C HIS A 81 1.90 4.04 0.55
N GLY A 82 1.84 2.74 0.31
CA GLY A 82 1.25 1.76 1.22
C GLY A 82 1.66 0.34 0.89
N ILE A 83 1.22 -0.61 1.71
CA ILE A 83 1.48 -2.04 1.54
C ILE A 83 0.20 -2.84 1.74
N TYR A 84 0.01 -3.87 0.94
CA TYR A 84 -1.05 -4.85 1.02
C TYR A 84 -0.45 -6.23 1.25
N PHE A 85 -0.65 -6.76 2.46
CA PHE A 85 -0.25 -8.12 2.81
C PHE A 85 -1.28 -9.12 2.30
N ASN A 86 -0.93 -9.79 1.20
CA ASN A 86 -1.75 -10.77 0.52
C ASN A 86 -1.34 -12.19 0.93
N GLN A 87 -1.74 -12.60 2.14
CA GLN A 87 -1.46 -13.94 2.65
C GLN A 87 -2.73 -14.77 2.74
N GLU A 88 -2.70 -15.96 2.16
CA GLU A 88 -3.78 -16.95 2.25
C GLU A 88 -3.73 -17.64 3.61
N LYS A 89 -4.29 -16.98 4.63
CA LYS A 89 -4.53 -17.55 5.95
C LYS A 89 -5.78 -16.91 6.56
N GLY A 90 -6.62 -17.74 7.19
CA GLY A 90 -7.75 -17.26 7.99
C GLY A 90 -7.35 -16.53 9.27
N HIS A 91 -6.14 -16.80 9.81
CA HIS A 91 -5.64 -16.16 11.02
C HIS A 91 -4.15 -15.78 10.92
N TYR A 92 -3.82 -14.64 11.52
CA TYR A 92 -2.45 -14.15 11.66
C TYR A 92 -1.85 -14.54 13.00
N THR A 93 -0.62 -15.00 12.99
CA THR A 93 0.17 -15.15 14.21
C THR A 93 0.46 -13.78 14.83
N LYS A 94 0.72 -13.75 16.14
CA LYS A 94 1.09 -12.51 16.85
C LYS A 94 2.30 -11.81 16.20
N ASP A 95 3.31 -12.59 15.82
CA ASP A 95 4.52 -12.11 15.17
C ASP A 95 4.25 -11.51 13.77
N GLU A 96 3.33 -12.09 12.99
CA GLU A 96 2.88 -11.50 11.72
C GLU A 96 2.13 -10.17 11.95
N VAL A 97 1.25 -10.10 12.96
CA VAL A 97 0.56 -8.85 13.33
C VAL A 97 1.54 -7.78 13.76
N GLU A 98 2.57 -8.10 14.54
CA GLU A 98 3.60 -7.16 14.96
C GLU A 98 4.34 -6.52 13.78
N LYS A 99 4.64 -7.28 12.72
CA LYS A 99 5.23 -6.74 11.48
C LYS A 99 4.28 -5.80 10.74
N MET A 100 3.00 -6.16 10.66
CA MET A 100 1.99 -5.29 10.05
C MET A 100 1.80 -4.00 10.86
N VAL A 101 1.79 -4.10 12.20
CA VAL A 101 1.76 -2.95 13.11
C VAL A 101 2.98 -2.07 12.89
N TYR A 102 4.17 -2.65 12.73
CA TYR A 102 5.37 -1.90 12.40
C TYR A 102 5.21 -1.14 11.07
N ALA A 103 4.68 -1.78 10.04
CA ALA A 103 4.36 -1.13 8.77
C ALA A 103 3.44 0.10 8.98
N THR A 104 2.43 0.03 9.84
CA THR A 104 1.53 1.19 10.09
C THR A 104 2.23 2.41 10.71
N LYS A 105 3.39 2.20 11.36
CA LYS A 105 4.18 3.28 11.96
C LYS A 105 5.04 4.00 10.92
N ILE A 106 5.59 3.26 9.95
CA ILE A 106 6.49 3.82 8.94
C ILE A 106 5.74 4.35 7.71
N PHE A 107 4.63 3.72 7.31
CA PHE A 107 3.88 4.16 6.13
C PHE A 107 3.04 5.41 6.42
N PRO A 108 3.04 6.42 5.52
CA PRO A 108 2.27 7.64 5.69
C PRO A 108 0.78 7.33 5.89
N SER A 109 0.18 7.93 6.92
CA SER A 109 -1.26 7.80 7.22
C SER A 109 -1.77 6.36 7.42
N GLY A 110 -0.90 5.35 7.52
CA GLY A 110 -1.26 3.96 7.80
C GLY A 110 -1.95 3.24 6.64
N LEU A 111 -1.52 3.45 5.39
CA LEU A 111 -1.95 2.63 4.25
C LEU A 111 -1.37 1.22 4.32
N VAL A 112 -1.83 0.45 5.29
CA VAL A 112 -1.51 -0.95 5.45
C VAL A 112 -2.79 -1.72 5.31
N PHE A 113 -2.84 -2.60 4.31
CA PHE A 113 -3.96 -3.48 4.05
C PHE A 113 -3.53 -4.90 4.39
N ALA A 114 -4.45 -5.70 4.91
CA ALA A 114 -4.23 -7.12 5.13
C ALA A 114 -5.41 -7.89 4.58
N LYS A 115 -5.12 -8.94 3.80
CA LYS A 115 -6.13 -9.88 3.34
C LYS A 115 -6.80 -10.50 4.56
N VAL A 116 -8.11 -10.68 4.56
CA VAL A 116 -8.77 -11.37 5.67
C VAL A 116 -9.91 -12.20 5.12
N GLU A 117 -10.04 -13.39 5.69
CA GLU A 117 -11.22 -14.23 5.48
C GLU A 117 -12.42 -13.64 6.25
N GLU A 118 -13.53 -14.36 6.28
CA GLU A 118 -14.78 -13.91 6.90
C GLU A 118 -14.78 -14.01 8.44
N ASP A 119 -13.63 -13.76 9.09
CA ASP A 119 -13.44 -13.80 10.54
C ASP A 119 -13.48 -12.41 11.19
N LYS A 120 -14.52 -12.19 12.02
CA LYS A 120 -14.72 -10.92 12.75
C LYS A 120 -13.65 -10.64 13.79
N GLU A 121 -13.12 -11.68 14.45
CA GLU A 121 -12.12 -11.48 15.51
C GLU A 121 -10.82 -10.94 14.90
N THR A 122 -10.34 -11.56 13.81
CA THR A 122 -9.19 -11.06 13.06
C THR A 122 -9.43 -9.66 12.51
N ILE A 123 -10.63 -9.37 11.96
CA ILE A 123 -11.00 -8.01 11.51
C ILE A 123 -10.83 -6.98 12.63
N ASP A 124 -11.32 -7.27 13.84
CA ASP A 124 -11.23 -6.36 14.97
C ASP A 124 -9.79 -6.11 15.42
N VAL A 125 -8.97 -7.18 15.47
CA VAL A 125 -7.54 -7.09 15.76
C VAL A 125 -6.85 -6.15 14.76
N LEU A 126 -7.06 -6.36 13.46
CA LEU A 126 -6.47 -5.53 12.40
C LEU A 126 -6.89 -4.06 12.54
N LEU A 127 -8.18 -3.80 12.70
CA LEU A 127 -8.73 -2.45 12.82
C LEU A 127 -8.21 -1.72 14.07
N ASN A 128 -8.08 -2.40 15.20
CA ASN A 128 -7.50 -1.84 16.42
C ASN A 128 -6.04 -1.41 16.21
N HIS A 129 -5.32 -2.12 15.34
CA HIS A 129 -3.95 -1.81 14.95
C HIS A 129 -3.83 -0.84 13.76
N LYS A 130 -4.93 -0.24 13.32
CA LYS A 130 -4.99 0.67 12.15
C LYS A 130 -4.63 0.00 10.83
N ILE A 131 -4.73 -1.33 10.75
CA ILE A 131 -4.57 -2.10 9.53
C ILE A 131 -5.96 -2.21 8.89
N ILE A 132 -6.03 -1.99 7.59
CA ILE A 132 -7.29 -2.02 6.85
C ILE A 132 -7.54 -3.46 6.39
N PRO A 133 -8.53 -4.16 6.95
CA PRO A 133 -8.89 -5.48 6.44
C PRO A 133 -9.37 -5.34 4.99
N LYS A 134 -8.97 -6.27 4.12
CA LYS A 134 -9.48 -6.42 2.76
C LYS A 134 -10.07 -7.83 2.60
N LEU A 135 -11.39 -7.89 2.45
CA LEU A 135 -12.12 -9.14 2.19
C LEU A 135 -11.87 -9.63 0.75
N GLU A 136 -11.78 -10.95 0.58
CA GLU A 136 -11.77 -11.61 -0.73
C GLU A 136 -13.16 -11.62 -1.38
N THR A 137 -14.17 -11.84 -0.56
CA THR A 137 -15.56 -11.91 -0.99
C THR A 137 -16.24 -10.55 -0.83
N ASN A 138 -17.22 -10.27 -1.69
CA ASN A 138 -18.12 -9.12 -1.52
C ASN A 138 -19.22 -9.45 -0.50
N ASN A 139 -18.84 -9.90 0.71
CA ASN A 139 -19.79 -10.15 1.79
C ASN A 139 -20.30 -8.81 2.34
N ALA A 140 -21.51 -8.42 1.95
CA ALA A 140 -22.12 -7.14 2.31
C ALA A 140 -22.22 -6.93 3.83
N GLN A 141 -22.51 -7.98 4.60
CA GLN A 141 -22.65 -7.88 6.06
C GLN A 141 -21.31 -7.56 6.73
N LEU A 142 -20.22 -8.19 6.29
CA LEU A 142 -18.89 -7.92 6.82
C LEU A 142 -18.35 -6.57 6.34
N ILE A 143 -18.66 -6.17 5.11
CA ILE A 143 -18.35 -4.82 4.62
C ILE A 143 -19.04 -3.77 5.49
N GLU A 144 -20.33 -3.96 5.77
CA GLU A 144 -21.10 -3.08 6.66
C GLU A 144 -20.49 -3.05 8.06
N TYR A 145 -20.16 -4.21 8.62
CA TYR A 145 -19.49 -4.34 9.92
C TYR A 145 -18.19 -3.52 9.99
N ILE A 146 -17.29 -3.71 9.02
CA ILE A 146 -16.02 -3.00 8.93
C ILE A 146 -16.27 -1.50 8.83
N THR A 147 -17.11 -1.07 7.88
CA THR A 147 -17.32 0.34 7.57
C THR A 147 -18.06 1.11 8.67
N GLN A 148 -18.89 0.43 9.47
CA GLN A 148 -19.57 1.03 10.61
C GLN A 148 -18.69 1.13 11.87
N SER A 149 -17.62 0.33 11.97
CA SER A 149 -16.73 0.34 13.13
C SER A 149 -16.11 1.73 13.39
N LYS A 150 -15.94 2.07 14.66
CA LYS A 150 -15.35 3.35 15.09
C LYS A 150 -13.88 3.45 14.65
N GLN A 151 -13.17 2.34 14.68
CA GLN A 151 -11.78 2.20 14.29
C GLN A 151 -11.62 2.48 12.80
N TYR A 152 -12.41 1.82 11.94
CA TYR A 152 -12.38 2.07 10.50
C TYR A 152 -12.73 3.52 10.17
N LYS A 153 -13.76 4.09 10.79
CA LYS A 153 -14.12 5.52 10.58
C LYS A 153 -12.98 6.48 10.91
N LYS A 154 -12.19 6.20 11.96
CA LYS A 154 -10.99 6.98 12.31
C LYS A 154 -9.85 6.81 11.31
N ILE A 155 -9.74 5.64 10.69
CA ILE A 155 -8.75 5.38 9.65
C ILE A 155 -9.18 6.09 8.36
N TYR A 156 -10.43 5.88 7.94
CA TYR A 156 -11.06 6.46 6.76
C TYR A 156 -11.21 7.99 6.81
N SER A 157 -11.25 8.59 8.01
CA SER A 157 -11.28 10.04 8.15
C SER A 157 -9.98 10.73 7.71
N LYS A 158 -8.87 9.98 7.59
CA LYS A 158 -7.62 10.50 7.05
C LYS A 158 -7.75 10.80 5.56
N GLU A 159 -7.18 11.92 5.13
CA GLU A 159 -7.32 12.44 3.77
C GLU A 159 -7.00 11.40 2.69
N LEU A 160 -5.91 10.65 2.89
CA LEU A 160 -5.37 9.71 1.91
C LEU A 160 -6.32 8.54 1.58
N ILE A 161 -6.95 7.93 2.59
CA ILE A 161 -7.78 6.73 2.42
C ILE A 161 -9.10 7.04 1.72
N ARG A 162 -9.57 8.29 1.80
CA ARG A 162 -10.80 8.73 1.11
C ARG A 162 -10.70 8.59 -0.41
N PHE A 163 -9.48 8.64 -0.94
CA PHE A 163 -9.20 8.51 -2.38
C PHE A 163 -8.86 7.07 -2.80
N ILE A 164 -9.03 6.09 -1.92
CA ILE A 164 -8.85 4.67 -2.22
C ILE A 164 -10.18 3.95 -1.95
N PRO A 165 -10.97 3.60 -2.98
CA PRO A 165 -12.23 2.90 -2.82
C PRO A 165 -12.02 1.44 -2.44
N ILE A 166 -11.88 1.18 -1.14
CA ILE A 166 -11.65 -0.19 -0.61
C ILE A 166 -12.92 -1.06 -0.72
N TYR A 167 -14.04 -0.45 -0.34
CA TYR A 167 -15.37 -1.04 -0.21
C TYR A 167 -16.47 -0.16 -0.79
N LYS A 168 -16.08 0.85 -1.58
CA LYS A 168 -17.02 1.70 -2.31
C LYS A 168 -16.94 1.31 -3.78
N ASP A 169 -18.07 1.47 -4.47
CA ASP A 169 -18.10 1.44 -5.93
C ASP A 169 -17.22 2.56 -6.51
N GLU A 170 -16.97 2.48 -7.82
CA GLU A 170 -16.06 3.38 -8.53
C GLU A 170 -16.23 4.85 -8.13
N VAL A 171 -15.11 5.46 -7.71
CA VAL A 171 -15.08 6.87 -7.32
C VAL A 171 -14.81 7.71 -8.55
N ILE A 172 -15.77 8.55 -8.93
CA ILE A 172 -15.59 9.53 -10.00
C ILE A 172 -14.87 10.76 -9.41
N TYR A 173 -13.59 10.93 -9.75
CA TYR A 173 -12.80 12.07 -9.29
C TYR A 173 -13.06 13.31 -10.15
N ASN A 174 -13.58 14.38 -9.54
CA ASN A 174 -13.67 15.67 -10.20
C ASN A 174 -12.32 16.39 -10.26
N LEU A 175 -12.24 17.57 -10.89
CA LEU A 175 -11.00 18.34 -11.01
C LEU A 175 -10.42 18.74 -9.63
N ALA A 176 -11.26 19.15 -8.69
CA ALA A 176 -10.82 19.52 -7.35
C ALA A 176 -10.22 18.32 -6.60
N ASP A 177 -10.81 17.13 -6.75
CA ASP A 177 -10.27 15.89 -6.19
C ASP A 177 -8.91 15.55 -6.81
N LYS A 178 -8.76 15.71 -8.13
CA LYS A 178 -7.49 15.48 -8.84
C LYS A 178 -6.39 16.41 -8.31
N ILE A 179 -6.70 17.69 -8.11
CA ILE A 179 -5.75 18.67 -7.54
C ILE A 179 -5.38 18.29 -6.10
N LYS A 180 -6.36 17.94 -5.27
CA LYS A 180 -6.11 17.50 -3.88
C LYS A 180 -5.23 16.25 -3.82
N ILE A 181 -5.51 15.25 -4.65
CA ILE A 181 -4.71 14.02 -4.75
C ILE A 181 -3.26 14.37 -5.07
N LYS A 182 -3.03 15.25 -6.06
CA LYS A 182 -1.68 15.69 -6.44
C LYS A 182 -0.95 16.36 -5.27
N MET A 183 -1.59 17.29 -4.59
CA MET A 183 -0.99 17.96 -3.41
C MET A 183 -0.65 16.97 -2.29
N ILE A 184 -1.53 16.00 -2.04
CA ILE A 184 -1.31 14.94 -1.04
C ILE A 184 -0.12 14.06 -1.45
N LEU A 185 -0.05 13.63 -2.72
CA LEU A 185 1.07 12.84 -3.24
C LEU A 185 2.40 13.57 -3.11
N GLU A 186 2.45 14.85 -3.52
CA GLU A 186 3.65 15.68 -3.39
C GLU A 186 4.09 15.80 -1.92
N SER A 187 3.16 16.06 -1.01
CA SER A 187 3.47 16.14 0.43
C SER A 187 3.99 14.81 0.98
N ILE A 188 3.40 13.69 0.58
CA ILE A 188 3.84 12.36 1.00
C ILE A 188 5.23 12.06 0.43
N ASN A 189 5.45 12.33 -0.86
CA ASN A 189 6.73 12.11 -1.53
C ASN A 189 7.86 12.92 -0.87
N LEU A 190 7.60 14.19 -0.51
CA LEU A 190 8.55 15.01 0.23
C LEU A 190 8.86 14.43 1.61
N ARG A 191 7.82 14.05 2.39
CA ARG A 191 8.02 13.44 3.71
C ARG A 191 8.79 12.12 3.61
N GLN A 192 8.46 11.29 2.62
CA GLN A 192 9.13 10.02 2.39
C GLN A 192 10.59 10.23 2.00
N LYS A 193 10.91 11.16 1.09
CA LYS A 193 12.31 11.52 0.77
C LYS A 193 13.11 11.92 2.01
N LEU A 194 12.50 12.64 2.96
CA LEU A 194 13.14 13.01 4.22
C LEU A 194 13.30 11.81 5.19
N MET A 195 12.34 10.89 5.22
CA MET A 195 12.37 9.70 6.07
C MET A 195 13.30 8.61 5.54
N VAL A 196 13.31 8.37 4.23
CA VAL A 196 14.21 7.41 3.58
C VAL A 196 15.67 7.79 3.84
N LYS A 197 16.02 9.07 3.72
CA LYS A 197 17.37 9.54 4.10
C LYS A 197 17.75 9.16 5.53
N LYS A 198 16.84 9.34 6.50
CA LYS A 198 17.09 8.96 7.91
C LYS A 198 17.22 7.45 8.10
N VAL A 199 16.42 6.67 7.38
CA VAL A 199 16.47 5.20 7.44
C VAL A 199 17.76 4.69 6.80
N GLU A 200 18.13 5.18 5.62
CA GLU A 200 19.41 4.85 4.95
C GLU A 200 20.63 5.26 5.79
N GLU A 201 20.62 6.45 6.41
CA GLU A 201 21.65 6.87 7.36
C GLU A 201 21.75 5.89 8.54
N SER A 202 20.61 5.44 9.10
CA SER A 202 20.58 4.45 10.19
C SER A 202 21.11 3.08 9.76
N PHE A 203 20.82 2.63 8.53
CA PHE A 203 21.34 1.38 7.98
C PHE A 203 22.86 1.43 7.80
N ASN A 204 23.38 2.54 7.25
CA ASN A 204 24.82 2.73 7.05
C ASN A 204 25.58 2.93 8.37
N SER A 205 24.93 3.46 9.41
CA SER A 205 25.51 3.66 10.75
C SER A 205 25.56 2.38 11.60
N SER A 206 24.74 1.38 11.27
CA SER A 206 24.65 0.11 12.01
C SER A 206 25.56 -0.98 11.43
N GLY A 207 26.30 -0.66 10.36
CA GLY A 207 27.38 -1.49 9.84
C GLY A 207 28.71 -1.15 10.50
N LEU A 208 28.93 -1.66 11.71
CA LEU A 208 30.23 -1.81 12.37
C LEU A 208 30.32 -3.20 12.98
#